data_AF-A0A6M1NUX1-F1
#
_entry.id   AF-A0A6M1NUX1-F1
#
_cell.length_a   1.000
_cell.length_b   1.000
_cell.length_c   1.000
_cell.angle_alpha   90.00
_cell.angle_beta   90.00
_cell.angle_gamma   90.00
#
_symmetry.space_group_name_H-M   'P 1'
#
loop_
_entity.id
_entity.type
_entity.pdbx_description
1 polymer ?
#
loop_
_entity_poly.entity_id
_entity_poly.type
_entity_poly.pdbx_seq_one_letter_code
_entity_poly.pdbx_strand_id
1 'polypeptide(L)'
;QSESTLNKRQEVAKSDLSIVSAAIGLELGGEGTTTKYSSKDVFNRNIKYYTTGGDPSKEVKGTYDFNKTNTSINTANWQNSINDDNATLISFDENGLIPLHELVDDQYKKEVLKTAIYDYLKRKEVRVKHTTTPIYSLWWNGGRDHILTNNPLKEINSPTNEGILFYAYNYQAPGTLPVHRYYRNNGNKSNHLYTISPQTEVLSNYVYEGIEFYAYPNQNVQELVKPIYRYYNSSINDHYWHYNIINPSGYIREGITFYVPK
;
A
#
# COMPACT_ATOMS: atom_id res chain seq x y z
N GLN A 1 -15.94 -1.53 3.88
CA GLN A 1 -14.66 -0.92 4.29
C GLN A 1 -14.18 -1.67 5.52
N SER A 2 -12.90 -2.06 5.57
CA SER A 2 -12.30 -2.73 6.72
C SER A 2 -11.07 -1.95 7.19
N GLU A 3 -10.98 -1.74 8.50
CA GLU A 3 -9.82 -1.12 9.14
C GLU A 3 -9.11 -2.18 9.97
N SER A 4 -7.81 -2.34 9.72
CA SER A 4 -6.94 -3.22 10.52
C SER A 4 -5.68 -2.49 10.92
N THR A 5 -5.15 -2.87 12.09
CA THR A 5 -3.80 -2.52 12.57
C THR A 5 -2.71 -3.37 11.91
N LEU A 6 -3.09 -4.45 11.23
CA LEU A 6 -2.19 -5.35 10.51
C LEU A 6 -1.92 -4.87 9.07
N ASN A 7 -0.74 -5.19 8.54
CA ASN A 7 -0.38 -5.12 7.11
C ASN A 7 -1.16 -6.12 6.23
N LYS A 8 -2.32 -6.62 6.69
CA LYS A 8 -3.10 -7.74 6.15
C LYS A 8 -4.51 -7.35 5.68
N ARG A 9 -4.75 -6.06 5.42
CA ARG A 9 -6.09 -5.54 5.01
C ARG A 9 -6.69 -6.31 3.84
N GLN A 10 -5.87 -6.74 2.87
CA GLN A 10 -6.33 -7.54 1.74
C GLN A 10 -6.81 -8.94 2.14
N GLU A 11 -6.08 -9.62 3.03
CA GLU A 11 -6.47 -10.95 3.53
C GLU A 11 -7.75 -10.88 4.38
N VAL A 12 -7.87 -9.83 5.19
CA VAL A 12 -9.09 -9.53 5.96
C VAL A 12 -10.27 -9.27 5.02
N ALA A 13 -10.10 -8.43 4.00
CA ALA A 13 -11.17 -8.14 3.03
C ALA A 13 -11.64 -9.40 2.27
N LYS A 14 -10.72 -10.30 1.89
CA LYS A 14 -11.05 -11.58 1.26
C LYS A 14 -11.85 -12.50 2.21
N SER A 15 -11.46 -12.58 3.48
CA SER A 15 -12.17 -13.35 4.50
C SER A 15 -13.57 -12.78 4.76
N ASP A 16 -13.70 -11.45 4.87
CA ASP A 16 -14.97 -10.74 5.04
C ASP A 16 -15.95 -11.03 3.90
N LEU A 17 -15.45 -11.05 2.66
CA LEU A 17 -16.25 -11.36 1.48
C LEU A 17 -16.79 -12.79 1.50
N SER A 18 -15.99 -13.77 1.95
CA SER A 18 -16.40 -15.16 2.11
C SER A 18 -17.48 -15.34 3.20
N ILE A 19 -17.40 -14.58 4.30
CA ILE A 19 -18.43 -14.61 5.34
C ILE A 19 -19.76 -14.07 4.80
N VAL A 20 -19.73 -12.97 4.06
CA VAL A 20 -20.97 -12.39 3.50
C VAL A 20 -21.53 -13.23 2.36
N SER A 21 -20.70 -13.93 1.57
CA SER A 21 -21.19 -14.89 0.56
C SER A 21 -22.00 -16.02 1.19
N ALA A 22 -21.57 -16.54 2.33
CA ALA A 22 -22.37 -17.48 3.11
C ALA A 22 -23.67 -16.85 3.64
N ALA A 23 -23.65 -15.58 4.07
CA ALA A 23 -24.83 -14.89 4.60
C ALA A 23 -25.90 -14.53 3.54
N ILE A 24 -25.50 -14.39 2.26
CA ILE A 24 -26.39 -14.18 1.10
C ILE A 24 -26.80 -15.50 0.43
N GLY A 25 -26.31 -16.65 0.89
CA GLY A 25 -26.60 -17.96 0.30
C GLY A 25 -26.02 -18.17 -1.10
N LEU A 26 -24.95 -17.45 -1.47
CA LEU A 26 -24.26 -17.60 -2.75
C LEU A 26 -22.93 -18.32 -2.55
N GLU A 27 -22.73 -19.44 -3.24
CA GLU A 27 -21.40 -20.03 -3.42
C GLU A 27 -20.62 -19.16 -4.41
N LEU A 28 -19.70 -18.32 -3.90
CA LEU A 28 -18.72 -17.67 -4.76
C LEU A 28 -17.65 -18.70 -5.12
N GLY A 29 -17.47 -18.98 -6.41
CA GLY A 29 -16.46 -19.92 -6.94
C GLY A 29 -14.99 -19.48 -6.80
N GLY A 30 -14.66 -18.71 -5.76
CA GLY A 30 -13.30 -18.32 -5.42
C GLY A 30 -12.84 -19.02 -4.14
N GLU A 31 -11.62 -19.55 -4.13
CA GLU A 31 -10.96 -20.14 -2.97
C GLU A 31 -10.80 -19.09 -1.84
N GLY A 32 -11.85 -18.92 -1.04
CA GLY A 32 -11.82 -18.17 0.21
C GLY A 32 -11.57 -19.13 1.36
N THR A 33 -10.30 -19.34 1.73
CA THR A 33 -10.00 -19.96 3.03
C THR A 33 -10.57 -19.07 4.14
N THR A 34 -11.48 -19.62 4.95
CA THR A 34 -12.05 -18.96 6.13
C THR A 34 -11.02 -18.87 7.25
N THR A 35 -9.95 -18.11 7.04
CA THR A 35 -9.02 -17.79 8.11
C THR A 35 -9.73 -16.81 9.05
N LYS A 36 -10.07 -17.28 10.26
CA LYS A 36 -10.68 -16.46 11.30
C LYS A 36 -9.60 -15.53 11.88
N TYR A 37 -9.73 -14.23 11.64
CA TYR A 37 -8.88 -13.21 12.26
C TYR A 37 -9.44 -12.83 13.64
N SER A 38 -8.55 -12.63 14.62
CA SER A 38 -8.89 -12.18 15.97
C SER A 38 -9.61 -10.82 15.93
N SER A 39 -10.71 -10.70 16.67
CA SER A 39 -11.56 -9.49 16.77
C SER A 39 -10.88 -8.28 17.43
N LYS A 40 -9.71 -8.46 18.06
CA LYS A 40 -8.96 -7.37 18.71
C LYS A 40 -8.18 -6.49 17.72
N ASP A 41 -7.92 -6.97 16.51
CA ASP A 41 -7.03 -6.31 15.54
C ASP A 41 -7.76 -5.79 14.28
N VAL A 42 -9.08 -5.99 14.20
CA VAL A 42 -9.93 -5.62 13.07
C VAL A 42 -11.24 -5.01 13.60
N PHE A 43 -11.53 -3.76 13.23
CA PHE A 43 -12.69 -3.00 13.71
C PHE A 43 -13.40 -2.26 12.58
N ASN A 44 -14.63 -1.77 12.81
CA ASN A 44 -15.45 -1.02 11.84
C ASN A 44 -15.65 -1.72 10.48
N ARG A 45 -15.89 -3.03 10.48
CA ARG A 45 -16.10 -3.82 9.25
C ARG A 45 -17.53 -3.66 8.75
N ASN A 46 -17.67 -3.29 7.49
CA ASN A 46 -18.95 -3.30 6.80
C ASN A 46 -18.83 -3.72 5.33
N ILE A 47 -19.87 -4.36 4.80
CA ILE A 47 -20.04 -4.61 3.36
C ILE A 47 -21.32 -3.93 2.90
N LYS A 48 -21.22 -3.06 1.89
CA LYS A 48 -22.38 -2.50 1.19
C LYS A 48 -22.80 -3.47 0.09
N TYR A 49 -24.10 -3.70 -0.04
CA TYR A 49 -24.68 -4.54 -1.08
C TYR A 49 -25.87 -3.84 -1.73
N TYR A 50 -26.14 -4.16 -2.98
CA TYR A 50 -27.32 -3.77 -3.73
C TYR A 50 -27.55 -4.80 -4.85
N THR A 51 -28.78 -4.90 -5.34
CA THR A 51 -29.11 -5.74 -6.50
C THR A 51 -29.30 -4.89 -7.76
N THR A 52 -29.22 -5.50 -8.94
CA THR A 52 -29.35 -4.80 -10.24
C THR A 52 -30.16 -5.67 -11.18
N GLY A 53 -31.19 -5.08 -11.82
CA GLY A 53 -32.21 -5.82 -12.56
C GLY A 53 -33.35 -6.32 -11.67
N GLY A 54 -34.33 -7.00 -12.25
CA GLY A 54 -35.55 -7.39 -11.55
C GLY A 54 -36.52 -6.21 -11.33
N ASP A 55 -37.58 -6.45 -10.59
CA ASP A 55 -38.55 -5.41 -10.19
C ASP A 55 -37.88 -4.42 -9.23
N PRO A 56 -37.75 -3.12 -9.60
CA PRO A 56 -37.09 -2.12 -8.76
C PRO A 56 -37.76 -1.94 -7.39
N SER A 57 -39.05 -2.25 -7.25
CA SER A 57 -39.74 -2.19 -5.95
C SER A 57 -39.31 -3.30 -4.99
N LYS A 58 -38.62 -4.32 -5.48
CA LYS A 58 -38.10 -5.47 -4.72
C LYS A 58 -36.58 -5.42 -4.58
N GLU A 59 -35.92 -4.31 -4.94
CA GLU A 59 -34.47 -4.14 -4.81
C GLU A 59 -33.99 -4.46 -3.37
N VAL A 60 -32.89 -5.20 -3.27
CA VAL A 60 -32.24 -5.51 -1.99
C VAL A 60 -30.95 -4.73 -1.91
N LYS A 61 -30.89 -3.70 -1.06
CA LYS A 61 -29.69 -2.91 -0.78
C LYS A 61 -29.52 -2.62 0.70
N GLY A 62 -28.28 -2.48 1.14
CA GLY A 62 -28.00 -2.22 2.54
C GLY A 62 -26.53 -2.30 2.90
N THR A 63 -26.29 -2.46 4.20
CA THR A 63 -24.95 -2.61 4.77
C THR A 63 -24.96 -3.78 5.74
N TYR A 64 -24.14 -4.79 5.47
CA TYR A 64 -23.84 -5.87 6.40
C TYR A 64 -22.83 -5.36 7.42
N ASP A 65 -23.22 -5.33 8.68
CA ASP A 65 -22.41 -4.91 9.82
C ASP A 65 -21.98 -6.15 10.61
N PHE A 66 -20.67 -6.39 10.67
CA PHE A 66 -20.11 -7.58 11.32
C PHE A 66 -20.20 -7.54 12.84
N ASN A 67 -20.58 -6.40 13.44
CA ASN A 67 -20.77 -6.28 14.89
C ASN A 67 -22.18 -6.69 15.34
N LYS A 68 -23.10 -6.98 14.40
CA LYS A 68 -24.48 -7.39 14.70
C LYS A 68 -24.65 -8.90 14.55
N THR A 69 -25.32 -9.53 15.51
CA THR A 69 -25.43 -11.00 15.62
C THR A 69 -26.44 -11.66 14.66
N ASN A 70 -27.29 -10.88 13.97
CA ASN A 70 -28.33 -11.42 13.06
C ASN A 70 -28.45 -10.58 11.78
N THR A 71 -27.65 -10.89 10.76
CA THR A 71 -27.64 -10.15 9.48
C THR A 71 -27.76 -11.09 8.28
N SER A 72 -28.77 -11.95 8.23
CA SER A 72 -29.09 -12.63 6.96
C SER A 72 -29.58 -11.60 5.94
N ILE A 73 -29.19 -11.78 4.68
CA ILE A 73 -29.64 -10.94 3.57
C ILE A 73 -30.58 -11.79 2.71
N ASN A 74 -31.88 -11.50 2.74
CA ASN A 74 -32.87 -12.24 1.98
C ASN A 74 -33.06 -11.62 0.58
N THR A 75 -32.69 -12.36 -0.46
CA THR A 75 -32.80 -11.96 -1.87
C THR A 75 -33.93 -12.64 -2.62
N ALA A 76 -34.72 -13.52 -1.98
CA ALA A 76 -35.68 -14.40 -2.66
C ALA A 76 -36.77 -13.64 -3.43
N ASN A 77 -37.34 -12.59 -2.83
CA ASN A 77 -38.38 -11.79 -3.48
C ASN A 77 -37.87 -11.04 -4.71
N TRP A 78 -36.63 -10.54 -4.64
CA TRP A 78 -35.96 -9.91 -5.77
C TRP A 78 -35.63 -10.94 -6.85
N GLN A 79 -35.04 -12.08 -6.49
CA GLN A 79 -34.67 -13.14 -7.42
C GLN A 79 -35.88 -13.66 -8.21
N ASN A 80 -37.01 -13.85 -7.53
CA ASN A 80 -38.27 -14.29 -8.15
C ASN A 80 -38.93 -13.23 -9.03
N SER A 81 -38.44 -11.99 -9.01
CA SER A 81 -38.97 -10.91 -9.84
C SER A 81 -38.31 -10.83 -11.22
N ILE A 82 -37.18 -11.51 -11.42
CA ILE A 82 -36.37 -11.38 -12.64
C ILE A 82 -37.08 -12.03 -13.82
N ASN A 83 -37.22 -11.27 -14.91
CA ASN A 83 -37.76 -11.69 -16.20
C ASN A 83 -37.15 -10.83 -17.33
N ASP A 84 -37.50 -11.15 -18.58
CA ASP A 84 -36.95 -10.46 -19.75
C ASP A 84 -37.31 -8.96 -19.80
N ASP A 85 -38.46 -8.56 -19.24
CA ASP A 85 -38.91 -7.16 -19.23
C ASP A 85 -38.12 -6.29 -18.23
N ASN A 86 -37.46 -6.91 -17.24
CA ASN A 86 -36.70 -6.21 -16.21
C ASN A 86 -35.25 -6.68 -16.05
N ALA A 87 -34.75 -7.45 -17.02
CA ALA A 87 -33.35 -7.80 -17.14
C ALA A 87 -32.50 -6.55 -17.42
N THR A 88 -31.25 -6.58 -16.95
CA THR A 88 -30.28 -5.50 -17.18
C THR A 88 -28.89 -6.07 -17.40
N LEU A 89 -28.00 -5.26 -17.98
CA LEU A 89 -26.60 -5.64 -18.19
C LEU A 89 -25.88 -5.70 -16.83
N ILE A 90 -25.50 -6.90 -16.40
CA ILE A 90 -24.77 -7.14 -15.15
C ILE A 90 -23.28 -7.46 -15.37
N SER A 91 -22.92 -7.96 -16.55
CA SER A 91 -21.54 -8.31 -16.90
C SER A 91 -21.40 -8.47 -18.42
N PHE A 92 -20.17 -8.45 -18.90
CA PHE A 92 -19.77 -8.78 -20.26
C PHE A 92 -18.48 -9.61 -20.19
N ASP A 93 -18.18 -10.39 -21.23
CA ASP A 93 -16.96 -11.19 -21.31
C ASP A 93 -15.72 -10.35 -21.67
N GLU A 94 -14.55 -10.99 -21.77
CA GLU A 94 -13.29 -10.30 -22.10
C GLU A 94 -13.34 -9.52 -23.43
N ASN A 95 -14.23 -9.91 -24.34
CA ASN A 95 -14.41 -9.34 -25.68
C ASN A 95 -15.73 -8.54 -25.81
N GLY A 96 -16.48 -8.34 -24.72
CA GLY A 96 -17.79 -7.71 -24.75
C GLY A 96 -17.75 -6.18 -24.86
N LEU A 97 -16.57 -5.58 -25.02
CA LEU A 97 -16.38 -4.16 -25.29
C LEU A 97 -15.62 -3.95 -26.59
N ILE A 98 -16.13 -3.03 -27.41
CA ILE A 98 -15.46 -2.58 -28.63
C ILE A 98 -15.02 -1.12 -28.43
N PRO A 99 -13.73 -0.77 -28.61
CA PRO A 99 -13.28 0.61 -28.54
C PRO A 99 -13.98 1.48 -29.60
N LEU A 100 -14.45 2.67 -29.22
CA LEU A 100 -15.20 3.55 -30.13
C LEU A 100 -14.46 3.87 -31.45
N HIS A 101 -13.12 3.91 -31.43
CA HIS A 101 -12.33 4.15 -32.63
C HIS A 101 -12.40 3.03 -33.66
N GLU A 102 -12.75 1.80 -33.27
CA GLU A 102 -12.89 0.68 -34.22
C GLU A 102 -14.10 0.83 -35.13
N LEU A 103 -15.11 1.58 -34.70
CA LEU A 103 -16.33 1.90 -35.45
C LEU A 103 -16.14 3.05 -36.45
N VAL A 104 -14.91 3.54 -36.64
CA VAL A 104 -14.58 4.66 -37.54
C VAL A 104 -13.84 4.14 -38.77
N ASP A 105 -14.44 4.34 -39.94
CA ASP A 105 -13.86 3.92 -41.23
C ASP A 105 -12.69 4.80 -41.68
N ASP A 106 -12.80 6.12 -41.47
CA ASP A 106 -11.75 7.07 -41.84
C ASP A 106 -10.49 6.88 -40.97
N GLN A 107 -9.38 6.49 -41.61
CA GLN A 107 -8.14 6.15 -40.92
C GLN A 107 -7.58 7.30 -40.07
N TYR A 108 -7.66 8.54 -40.57
CA TYR A 108 -7.13 9.68 -39.84
C TYR A 108 -7.97 9.97 -38.59
N LYS A 109 -9.30 9.98 -38.72
CA LYS A 109 -10.22 10.18 -37.59
C LYS A 109 -10.14 9.04 -36.57
N LYS A 110 -9.94 7.80 -37.02
CA LYS A 110 -9.71 6.63 -36.16
C LYS A 110 -8.49 6.84 -35.26
N GLU A 111 -7.34 7.23 -35.79
CA GLU A 111 -6.12 7.43 -34.98
C GLU A 111 -6.23 8.62 -34.02
N VAL A 112 -6.89 9.71 -34.45
CA VAL A 112 -7.16 10.87 -33.58
C VAL A 112 -8.07 10.46 -32.42
N LEU A 113 -9.16 9.73 -32.69
CA LEU A 113 -10.10 9.27 -31.66
C LEU A 113 -9.45 8.26 -30.71
N LYS A 114 -8.63 7.34 -31.24
CA LYS A 114 -7.85 6.38 -30.45
C LYS A 114 -6.98 7.10 -29.42
N THR A 115 -6.20 8.09 -29.85
CA THR A 115 -5.35 8.90 -28.96
C THR A 115 -6.17 9.58 -27.86
N ALA A 116 -7.28 10.22 -28.23
CA ALA A 116 -8.15 10.90 -27.28
C ALA A 116 -8.76 9.94 -26.23
N ILE A 117 -9.13 8.72 -26.63
CA ILE A 117 -9.64 7.68 -25.72
C ILE A 117 -8.56 7.26 -24.72
N TYR A 118 -7.33 6.98 -25.18
CA TYR A 118 -6.23 6.60 -24.27
C TYR A 118 -5.89 7.71 -23.28
N ASP A 119 -5.87 8.97 -23.73
CA ASP A 119 -5.66 10.12 -22.84
C ASP A 119 -6.82 10.31 -21.85
N TYR A 120 -8.05 10.04 -22.25
CA TYR A 120 -9.20 10.05 -21.34
C TYR A 120 -9.08 8.95 -20.28
N LEU A 121 -8.80 7.71 -20.70
CA LEU A 121 -8.66 6.57 -19.79
C LEU A 121 -7.51 6.80 -18.80
N LYS A 122 -6.36 7.28 -19.27
CA LYS A 122 -5.21 7.61 -18.42
C LYS A 122 -5.53 8.68 -17.38
N ARG A 123 -6.32 9.71 -17.73
CA ARG A 123 -6.74 10.77 -16.80
C ARG A 123 -7.81 10.31 -15.81
N LYS A 124 -8.61 9.30 -16.17
CA LYS A 124 -9.70 8.76 -15.34
C LYS A 124 -9.31 7.51 -14.56
N GLU A 125 -8.08 7.04 -14.75
CA GLU A 125 -7.53 5.92 -13.99
C GLU A 125 -7.65 6.18 -12.48
N VAL A 126 -8.40 5.31 -11.80
CA VAL A 126 -8.49 5.35 -10.34
C VAL A 126 -7.29 4.62 -9.79
N ARG A 127 -6.40 5.34 -9.12
CA ARG A 127 -5.25 4.77 -8.44
C ARG A 127 -5.54 4.64 -6.95
N VAL A 128 -5.17 3.49 -6.39
CA VAL A 128 -5.13 3.35 -4.93
C VAL A 128 -4.05 4.29 -4.41
N LYS A 129 -4.45 5.37 -3.75
CA LYS A 129 -3.50 6.27 -3.10
C LYS A 129 -2.98 5.59 -1.84
N HIS A 130 -1.72 5.19 -1.87
CA HIS A 130 -1.05 4.65 -0.70
C HIS A 130 -0.67 5.79 0.25
N THR A 131 -1.15 5.74 1.50
CA THR A 131 -0.78 6.72 2.52
C THR A 131 0.65 6.49 3.01
N THR A 132 1.45 7.55 3.04
CA THR A 132 2.81 7.55 3.59
C THR A 132 2.86 8.22 4.96
N THR A 133 3.87 7.87 5.75
CA THR A 133 4.20 8.49 7.04
C THR A 133 5.56 9.21 6.94
N PRO A 134 5.77 10.30 7.71
CA PRO A 134 7.06 10.97 7.74
C PRO A 134 8.14 10.08 8.37
N ILE A 135 9.33 10.11 7.78
CA ILE A 135 10.57 9.58 8.33
C ILE A 135 11.44 10.78 8.70
N TYR A 136 11.77 10.88 9.98
CA TYR A 136 12.59 11.95 10.54
C TYR A 136 14.06 11.58 10.49
N SER A 137 14.93 12.58 10.31
CA SER A 137 16.35 12.46 10.62
C SER A 137 16.60 13.02 12.01
N LEU A 138 17.28 12.26 12.86
CA LEU A 138 17.68 12.71 14.19
C LEU A 138 19.19 12.59 14.34
N TRP A 139 19.81 13.55 15.03
CA TRP A 139 21.23 13.54 15.38
C TRP A 139 21.42 13.16 16.85
N TRP A 140 22.08 12.03 17.10
CA TRP A 140 22.49 11.64 18.45
C TRP A 140 23.95 12.01 18.72
N ASN A 141 24.17 13.10 19.44
CA ASN A 141 25.52 13.62 19.74
C ASN A 141 26.39 12.66 20.57
N GLY A 142 25.79 11.85 21.44
CA GLY A 142 26.54 10.91 22.31
C GLY A 142 27.17 9.75 21.55
N GLY A 143 26.49 9.27 20.50
CA GLY A 143 26.98 8.22 19.60
C GLY A 143 27.62 8.76 18.32
N ARG A 144 27.45 10.06 18.01
CA ARG A 144 27.79 10.69 16.74
C ARG A 144 27.11 9.99 15.55
N ASP A 145 25.80 9.80 15.67
CA ASP A 145 25.04 8.85 14.86
C ASP A 145 23.75 9.48 14.35
N HIS A 146 23.41 9.23 13.08
CA HIS A 146 22.13 9.62 12.50
C HIS A 146 21.09 8.51 12.61
N ILE A 147 19.90 8.85 13.10
CA ILE A 147 18.79 7.93 13.28
C ILE A 147 17.66 8.34 12.33
N LEU A 148 17.24 7.41 11.47
CA LEU A 148 15.98 7.51 10.74
C LEU A 148 14.87 6.85 11.54
N THR A 149 13.77 7.57 11.76
CA THR A 149 12.63 7.00 12.50
C THR A 149 11.29 7.56 12.03
N ASN A 150 10.26 6.73 12.05
CA ASN A 150 8.88 7.19 11.88
C ASN A 150 8.26 7.71 13.20
N ASN A 151 8.95 7.54 14.33
CA ASN A 151 8.46 7.89 15.65
C ASN A 151 9.56 8.49 16.54
N PRO A 152 9.89 9.78 16.37
CA PRO A 152 10.99 10.42 17.10
C PRO A 152 10.83 10.42 18.62
N LEU A 153 9.60 10.29 19.13
CA LEU A 153 9.32 10.26 20.57
C LEU A 153 9.69 8.93 21.23
N LYS A 154 9.93 7.88 20.44
CA LYS A 154 10.35 6.56 20.96
C LYS A 154 11.86 6.39 21.02
N GLU A 155 12.62 7.28 20.37
CA GLU A 155 14.06 7.17 20.34
C GLU A 155 14.67 7.56 21.69
N ILE A 156 15.57 6.70 22.18
CA ILE A 156 16.26 6.88 23.46
C ILE A 156 17.45 7.84 23.29
N ASN A 157 18.02 8.31 24.41
CA ASN A 157 19.18 9.22 24.44
C ASN A 157 18.95 10.65 23.92
N SER A 158 17.69 11.07 23.82
CA SER A 158 17.29 12.46 23.49
C SER A 158 17.99 13.03 22.25
N PRO A 159 17.93 12.34 21.09
CA PRO A 159 18.55 12.85 19.87
C PRO A 159 17.89 14.17 19.43
N THR A 160 18.66 15.03 18.79
CA THR A 160 18.15 16.29 18.22
C THR A 160 17.35 15.98 16.97
N ASN A 161 16.11 16.45 16.89
CA ASN A 161 15.29 16.27 15.69
C ASN A 161 15.69 17.28 14.62
N GLU A 162 16.17 16.78 13.48
CA GLU A 162 16.60 17.60 12.33
C GLU A 162 15.46 17.83 11.32
N GLY A 163 14.28 17.25 11.58
CA GLY A 163 13.06 17.42 10.79
C GLY A 163 12.71 16.19 9.95
N ILE A 164 11.64 16.35 9.15
CA ILE A 164 11.18 15.32 8.22
C ILE A 164 12.16 15.26 7.04
N LEU A 165 12.74 14.09 6.83
CA LEU A 165 13.70 13.85 5.77
C LEU A 165 13.00 13.39 4.48
N PHE A 166 12.07 12.45 4.59
CA PHE A 166 11.19 12.01 3.50
C PHE A 166 9.92 11.34 4.04
N TYR A 167 9.02 10.96 3.13
CA TYR A 167 7.85 10.16 3.44
C TYR A 167 8.03 8.74 2.89
N ALA A 168 7.66 7.72 3.66
CA ALA A 168 7.72 6.31 3.27
C ALA A 168 6.48 5.57 3.77
N TYR A 169 6.30 4.30 3.41
CA TYR A 169 5.16 3.52 3.90
C TYR A 169 5.50 2.86 5.23
N ASN A 170 4.55 2.87 6.17
CA ASN A 170 4.63 2.09 7.42
C ASN A 170 3.99 0.69 7.29
N TYR A 171 3.62 0.30 6.07
CA TYR A 171 3.12 -1.03 5.70
C TYR A 171 3.69 -1.43 4.34
N GLN A 172 3.63 -2.73 4.03
CA GLN A 172 4.09 -3.25 2.74
C GLN A 172 3.10 -2.88 1.61
N ALA A 173 3.28 -1.72 0.99
CA ALA A 173 2.56 -1.33 -0.22
C ALA A 173 3.01 -2.18 -1.44
N PRO A 174 2.19 -2.32 -2.49
CA PRO A 174 2.55 -3.07 -3.70
C PRO A 174 3.90 -2.62 -4.28
N GLY A 175 4.78 -3.58 -4.55
CA GLY A 175 6.12 -3.33 -5.10
C GLY A 175 7.16 -2.83 -4.09
N THR A 176 6.81 -2.67 -2.81
CA THR A 176 7.75 -2.25 -1.77
C THR A 176 8.34 -3.44 -1.00
N LEU A 177 9.55 -3.26 -0.50
CA LEU A 177 10.26 -4.18 0.38
C LEU A 177 10.58 -3.51 1.73
N PRO A 178 10.73 -4.29 2.81
CA PRO A 178 11.08 -3.75 4.12
C PRO A 178 12.48 -3.14 4.12
N VAL A 179 12.61 -1.97 4.75
CA VAL A 179 13.90 -1.37 5.11
C VAL A 179 14.19 -1.70 6.56
N HIS A 180 15.22 -2.52 6.75
CA HIS A 180 15.65 -3.08 8.01
C HIS A 180 16.59 -2.12 8.74
N ARG A 181 16.35 -1.93 10.04
CA ARG A 181 17.17 -1.13 10.95
C ARG A 181 18.09 -2.03 11.76
N TYR A 182 19.35 -1.63 11.82
CA TYR A 182 20.41 -2.31 12.55
C TYR A 182 21.18 -1.29 13.38
N TYR A 183 21.52 -1.64 14.61
CA TYR A 183 22.27 -0.77 15.51
C TYR A 183 23.59 -1.41 15.93
N ARG A 184 24.68 -0.65 15.86
CA ARG A 184 25.98 -1.03 16.40
C ARG A 184 26.40 0.00 17.45
N ASN A 185 26.62 -0.47 18.67
CA ASN A 185 27.27 0.32 19.70
C ASN A 185 28.79 0.15 19.65
N ASN A 186 29.54 1.24 19.59
CA ASN A 186 31.00 1.24 19.68
C ASN A 186 31.50 2.37 20.60
N GLY A 187 30.87 2.52 21.76
CA GLY A 187 31.20 3.57 22.73
C GLY A 187 30.65 4.92 22.30
N ASN A 188 31.52 5.84 21.89
CA ASN A 188 31.14 7.19 21.43
C ASN A 188 31.03 7.33 19.91
N LYS A 189 30.96 6.20 19.20
CA LYS A 189 30.88 6.09 17.73
C LYS A 189 29.90 4.99 17.32
N SER A 190 28.66 5.14 17.75
CA SER A 190 27.58 4.24 17.37
C SER A 190 27.17 4.45 15.91
N ASN A 191 26.48 3.47 15.34
CA ASN A 191 25.99 3.56 13.98
C ASN A 191 24.63 2.87 13.83
N HIS A 192 23.66 3.57 13.28
CA HIS A 192 22.46 2.96 12.69
C HIS A 192 22.67 2.67 11.20
N LEU A 193 22.22 1.50 10.77
CA LEU A 193 22.24 1.08 9.38
C LEU A 193 20.83 0.73 8.91
N TYR A 194 20.43 1.34 7.79
CA TYR A 194 19.13 1.12 7.13
C TYR A 194 19.34 0.49 5.76
N THR A 195 18.83 -0.72 5.56
CA THR A 195 19.06 -1.48 4.32
C THR A 195 17.82 -2.24 3.87
N ILE A 196 17.58 -2.23 2.56
CA ILE A 196 16.52 -3.03 1.93
C ILE A 196 17.02 -4.43 1.52
N SER A 197 18.33 -4.68 1.62
CA SER A 197 18.99 -5.90 1.17
C SER A 197 20.04 -6.36 2.18
N PRO A 198 19.62 -6.76 3.40
CA PRO A 198 20.53 -7.08 4.49
C PRO A 198 21.50 -8.23 4.17
N GLN A 199 21.17 -9.08 3.20
CA GLN A 199 22.03 -10.18 2.75
C GLN A 199 23.31 -9.69 2.04
N THR A 200 23.34 -8.43 1.60
CA THR A 200 24.49 -7.80 0.93
C THR A 200 25.35 -6.96 1.86
N GLU A 201 24.98 -6.85 3.14
CA GLU A 201 25.64 -6.01 4.12
C GLU A 201 26.53 -6.84 5.07
N VAL A 202 27.54 -6.20 5.65
CA VAL A 202 28.36 -6.81 6.71
C VAL A 202 27.77 -6.45 8.07
N LEU A 203 26.97 -7.35 8.64
CA LEU A 203 26.15 -7.11 9.83
C LEU A 203 26.65 -7.82 11.11
N SER A 204 27.84 -8.44 11.10
CA SER A 204 28.30 -9.33 12.18
C SER A 204 28.42 -8.68 13.56
N ASN A 205 28.48 -7.35 13.63
CA ASN A 205 28.57 -6.54 14.85
C ASN A 205 27.38 -5.60 15.04
N TYR A 206 26.31 -5.80 14.26
CA TYR A 206 25.06 -5.08 14.39
C TYR A 206 24.01 -5.94 15.09
N VAL A 207 23.20 -5.28 15.92
CA VAL A 207 21.98 -5.83 16.48
C VAL A 207 20.83 -5.45 15.56
N TYR A 208 20.01 -6.43 15.18
CA TYR A 208 18.81 -6.17 14.39
C TYR A 208 17.72 -5.54 15.26
N GLU A 209 17.16 -4.41 14.83
CA GLU A 209 16.14 -3.65 15.57
C GLU A 209 14.75 -3.73 14.94
N GLY A 210 14.62 -4.31 13.74
CA GLY A 210 13.34 -4.51 13.07
C GLY A 210 13.21 -3.83 11.72
N ILE A 211 11.97 -3.68 11.26
CA ILE A 211 11.61 -2.97 10.03
C ILE A 211 11.23 -1.54 10.43
N GLU A 212 11.92 -0.54 9.86
CA GLU A 212 11.64 0.87 10.16
C GLU A 212 10.53 1.42 9.24
N PHE A 213 10.60 1.09 7.95
CA PHE A 213 9.60 1.47 6.93
C PHE A 213 9.72 0.56 5.70
N TYR A 214 8.88 0.80 4.70
CA TYR A 214 8.89 0.11 3.41
C TYR A 214 9.17 1.10 2.27
N ALA A 215 10.00 0.66 1.32
CA ALA A 215 10.47 1.47 0.20
C ALA A 215 10.54 0.64 -1.08
N TYR A 216 10.65 1.32 -2.22
CA TYR A 216 10.81 0.66 -3.51
C TYR A 216 12.28 0.28 -3.75
N PRO A 217 12.58 -0.97 -4.17
CA PRO A 217 13.96 -1.38 -4.48
C PRO A 217 14.49 -0.78 -5.78
N ASN A 218 13.61 -0.32 -6.67
CA ASN A 218 13.98 0.28 -7.95
C ASN A 218 12.98 1.39 -8.35
N GLN A 219 13.37 2.19 -9.36
CA GLN A 219 12.57 3.31 -9.85
C GLN A 219 11.46 2.92 -10.85
N ASN A 220 11.40 1.66 -11.29
CA ASN A 220 10.52 1.21 -12.36
C ASN A 220 9.12 0.89 -11.81
N VAL A 221 8.48 1.90 -11.24
CA VAL A 221 7.17 1.79 -10.59
C VAL A 221 6.21 2.82 -11.18
N GLN A 222 4.91 2.57 -11.03
CA GLN A 222 3.87 3.45 -11.59
C GLN A 222 3.77 4.81 -10.88
N GLU A 223 4.34 4.92 -9.67
CA GLU A 223 4.38 6.12 -8.85
C GLU A 223 5.65 6.93 -9.10
N LEU A 224 5.58 8.26 -8.96
CA LEU A 224 6.77 9.10 -9.00
C LEU A 224 7.57 8.89 -7.72
N VAL A 225 8.82 8.46 -7.88
CA VAL A 225 9.72 8.19 -6.75
C VAL A 225 10.97 9.05 -6.81
N LYS A 226 11.65 9.19 -5.66
CA LYS A 226 12.96 9.84 -5.52
C LYS A 226 13.96 8.88 -4.88
N PRO A 227 15.24 8.89 -5.29
CA PRO A 227 16.26 8.06 -4.70
C PRO A 227 16.64 8.56 -3.30
N ILE A 228 16.96 7.62 -2.41
CA ILE A 228 17.64 7.88 -1.15
C ILE A 228 19.06 7.33 -1.26
N TYR A 229 20.02 8.19 -0.99
CA TYR A 229 21.44 7.88 -1.04
C TYR A 229 21.96 7.56 0.36
N ARG A 230 22.86 6.58 0.45
CA ARG A 230 23.65 6.32 1.65
C ARG A 230 25.00 7.00 1.54
N TYR A 231 25.42 7.54 2.66
CA TYR A 231 26.67 8.26 2.84
C TYR A 231 27.40 7.69 4.05
N TYR A 232 28.73 7.66 4.03
CA TYR A 232 29.53 7.19 5.15
C TYR A 232 30.59 8.21 5.57
N ASN A 233 30.74 8.43 6.88
CA ASN A 233 31.79 9.24 7.48
C ASN A 233 32.69 8.37 8.37
N SER A 234 33.89 8.05 7.88
CA SER A 234 34.84 7.18 8.57
C SER A 234 35.42 7.77 9.86
N SER A 235 35.42 9.10 10.01
CA SER A 235 35.97 9.76 11.21
C SER A 235 35.12 9.53 12.45
N ILE A 236 33.80 9.49 12.27
CA ILE A 236 32.82 9.26 13.34
C ILE A 236 32.13 7.89 13.25
N ASN A 237 32.41 7.12 12.19
CA ASN A 237 31.83 5.82 11.91
C ASN A 237 30.30 5.86 11.83
N ASP A 238 29.79 6.81 11.05
CA ASP A 238 28.36 7.08 10.90
C ASP A 238 27.92 6.92 9.45
N HIS A 239 26.73 6.33 9.27
CA HIS A 239 26.04 6.29 8.00
C HIS A 239 24.86 7.25 8.03
N TYR A 240 24.68 7.96 6.92
CA TYR A 240 23.61 8.91 6.76
C TYR A 240 22.83 8.65 5.48
N TRP A 241 21.51 8.75 5.55
CA TRP A 241 20.63 8.59 4.39
C TRP A 241 20.00 9.93 4.04
N HIS A 242 20.07 10.32 2.78
CA HIS A 242 19.51 11.60 2.36
C HIS A 242 19.08 11.56 0.88
N TYR A 243 18.07 12.35 0.51
CA TYR A 243 17.58 12.43 -0.89
C TYR A 243 18.43 13.37 -1.78
N ASN A 244 19.11 14.35 -1.18
CA ASN A 244 20.07 15.20 -1.88
C ASN A 244 21.27 14.38 -2.33
N ILE A 245 21.75 14.64 -3.54
CA ILE A 245 22.90 13.98 -4.18
C ILE A 245 24.25 14.61 -3.77
N ILE A 246 24.23 15.82 -3.23
CA ILE A 246 25.42 16.53 -2.76
C ILE A 246 25.90 15.91 -1.44
N ASN A 247 27.19 15.57 -1.39
CA ASN A 247 27.80 14.99 -0.19
C ASN A 247 27.72 15.98 0.99
N PRO A 248 27.18 15.56 2.14
CA PRO A 248 27.32 16.31 3.39
C PRO A 248 28.78 16.44 3.80
N SER A 249 29.10 17.44 4.63
CA SER A 249 30.48 17.70 5.07
C SER A 249 31.07 16.49 5.80
N GLY A 250 32.19 15.97 5.29
CA GLY A 250 32.88 14.81 5.86
C GLY A 250 32.30 13.44 5.48
N TYR A 251 31.26 13.41 4.65
CA TYR A 251 30.63 12.19 4.18
C TYR A 251 31.00 11.85 2.73
N ILE A 252 31.16 10.56 2.44
CA ILE A 252 31.37 10.02 1.10
C ILE A 252 30.12 9.26 0.68
N ARG A 253 29.60 9.54 -0.52
CA ARG A 253 28.44 8.84 -1.07
C ARG A 253 28.79 7.42 -1.48
N GLU A 254 28.02 6.46 -1.00
CA GLU A 254 28.19 5.04 -1.33
C GLU A 254 27.24 4.58 -2.44
N GLY A 255 26.09 5.25 -2.61
CA GLY A 255 25.16 4.98 -3.70
C GLY A 255 23.70 5.14 -3.32
N ILE A 256 22.80 4.74 -4.21
CA ILE A 256 21.36 4.67 -3.96
C ILE A 256 21.07 3.38 -3.19
N THR A 257 20.29 3.46 -2.12
CA THR A 257 19.90 2.27 -1.34
C THR A 257 18.46 1.85 -1.60
N PHE A 258 17.56 2.81 -1.84
CA PHE A 258 16.14 2.57 -2.12
C PHE A 258 15.49 3.83 -2.66
N TYR A 259 14.24 3.72 -3.10
CA TYR A 259 13.42 4.80 -3.63
C TYR A 259 12.17 5.00 -2.77
N VAL A 260 11.80 6.26 -2.54
CA VAL A 260 10.62 6.62 -1.75
C VAL A 260 9.65 7.47 -2.59
N PRO A 261 8.35 7.48 -2.26
CA PRO A 261 7.37 8.34 -2.93
C PRO A 261 7.77 9.82 -2.93
N LYS A 262 7.37 10.54 -3.98
CA LYS A 262 7.53 11.99 -4.06
C LYS A 262 6.45 12.76 -3.31
#